data_AF-A0A0G0RP90-F1
#
_entry.id   AF-A0A0G0RP90-F1
#
_cell.length_a   1.000
_cell.length_b   1.000
_cell.length_c   1.000
_cell.angle_alpha   90.00
_cell.angle_beta   90.00
_cell.angle_gamma   90.00
#
_symmetry.space_group_name_H-M   'P 1'
#
loop_
_entity.id
_entity.type
_entity.pdbx_description
1 polymer ?
#
loop_
_entity_poly.entity_id
_entity_poly.type
_entity_poly.pdbx_seq_one_letter_code
_entity_poly.pdbx_strand_id
1 'polypeptide(L)'
;MGIEQTNDKPLVSQHIKEKVDSGFSGGRKLYGDLFNVWSRLRMFTYPEKIQTLQPLPHYRQYMAEAKSSGGESRYPQAEIDYVMRLSDPISVAHFDQLIDEFNSKIEGIKQINDVAGIQTFIDRANTLVYKKSDAEECVE
;
A
#
# COMPACT_ATOMS: atom_id res chain seq x y z
N MET A 1 -31.01 26.84 -24.79
CA MET A 1 -31.25 25.97 -23.61
C MET A 1 -30.03 25.08 -23.46
N GLY A 2 -29.15 25.44 -22.53
CA GLY A 2 -27.98 24.63 -22.20
C GLY A 2 -28.41 23.45 -21.33
N ILE A 3 -27.93 22.27 -21.66
CA ILE A 3 -27.90 21.14 -20.74
C ILE A 3 -26.43 20.92 -20.42
N GLU A 4 -25.98 21.52 -19.31
CA GLU A 4 -24.81 21.04 -18.60
C GLU A 4 -25.14 19.64 -18.08
N GLN A 5 -24.59 18.61 -18.72
CA GLN A 5 -24.48 17.30 -18.08
C GLN A 5 -23.26 17.35 -17.16
N THR A 6 -23.52 17.69 -15.91
CA THR A 6 -22.57 17.60 -14.82
C THR A 6 -22.34 16.14 -14.43
N ASN A 7 -21.06 15.76 -14.36
CA ASN A 7 -20.50 14.73 -13.47
C ASN A 7 -20.88 13.26 -13.72
N ASP A 8 -20.40 12.65 -14.80
CA ASP A 8 -20.17 11.19 -14.80
C ASP A 8 -18.81 10.91 -14.16
N LYS A 9 -18.80 10.83 -12.81
CA LYS A 9 -17.75 10.08 -12.13
C LYS A 9 -17.84 8.64 -12.65
N PRO A 10 -16.75 8.00 -13.09
CA PRO A 10 -16.80 6.61 -13.53
C PRO A 10 -17.35 5.74 -12.39
N LEU A 11 -18.59 5.27 -12.57
CA LEU A 11 -19.24 4.36 -11.66
C LEU A 11 -18.44 3.06 -11.63
N VAL A 12 -17.82 2.77 -10.50
CA VAL A 12 -17.22 1.47 -10.24
C VAL A 12 -18.31 0.41 -10.37
N SER A 13 -18.15 -0.51 -11.31
CA SER A 13 -19.13 -1.57 -11.55
C SER A 13 -19.32 -2.44 -10.30
N GLN A 14 -20.48 -3.06 -10.16
CA GLN A 14 -20.79 -3.92 -9.01
C GLN A 14 -19.74 -5.02 -8.81
N HIS A 15 -19.25 -5.61 -9.90
CA HIS A 15 -18.19 -6.61 -9.87
C HIS A 15 -16.85 -6.06 -9.33
N ILE A 16 -16.48 -4.83 -9.68
CA ILE A 16 -15.26 -4.21 -9.13
C ILE A 16 -15.44 -3.89 -7.65
N LYS A 17 -16.64 -3.47 -7.22
CA LYS A 17 -16.92 -3.24 -5.80
C LYS A 17 -16.74 -4.52 -4.98
N GLU A 18 -17.35 -5.62 -5.40
CA GLU A 18 -17.24 -6.91 -4.72
C GLU A 18 -15.78 -7.39 -4.62
N LYS A 19 -15.01 -7.22 -5.70
CA LYS A 19 -13.58 -7.53 -5.72
C LYS A 19 -12.81 -6.64 -4.73
N VAL A 20 -13.04 -5.34 -4.73
CA VAL A 20 -12.38 -4.41 -3.81
C VAL A 20 -12.76 -4.72 -2.36
N ASP A 21 -14.05 -4.89 -2.07
CA ASP A 21 -14.59 -5.20 -0.74
C ASP A 21 -13.98 -6.49 -0.17
N SER A 22 -13.78 -7.52 -1.01
CA SER A 22 -13.09 -8.75 -0.62
C SER A 22 -11.66 -8.51 -0.13
N GLY A 23 -10.99 -7.47 -0.62
CA GLY A 23 -9.65 -7.08 -0.19
C GLY A 23 -9.62 -6.45 1.21
N PHE A 24 -10.77 -5.97 1.70
CA PHE A 24 -10.97 -5.44 3.06
C PHE A 24 -11.59 -6.45 4.03
N SER A 25 -11.91 -7.67 3.56
CA SER A 25 -12.47 -8.73 4.41
C SER A 25 -11.58 -9.04 5.62
N GLY A 26 -12.22 -9.44 6.73
CA GLY A 26 -11.53 -9.77 7.98
C GLY A 26 -11.15 -8.55 8.86
N GLY A 27 -11.75 -7.38 8.61
CA GLY A 27 -11.53 -6.18 9.43
C GLY A 27 -10.24 -5.42 9.07
N ARG A 28 -9.74 -5.57 7.83
CA ARG A 28 -8.53 -4.87 7.39
C ARG A 28 -8.82 -3.39 7.21
N LYS A 29 -7.88 -2.57 7.69
CA LYS A 29 -7.91 -1.10 7.56
C LYS A 29 -7.30 -0.59 6.25
N LEU A 30 -6.55 -1.44 5.56
CA LEU A 30 -5.89 -1.17 4.27
C LEU A 30 -6.22 -2.31 3.30
N TYR A 31 -6.28 -2.00 2.00
CA TYR A 31 -6.49 -2.98 0.94
C TYR A 31 -5.43 -4.08 0.95
N GLY A 32 -5.85 -5.36 0.94
CA GLY A 32 -4.95 -6.51 1.14
C GLY A 32 -3.82 -6.67 0.12
N ASP A 33 -3.99 -6.14 -1.10
CA ASP A 33 -2.98 -6.21 -2.17
C ASP A 33 -1.73 -5.35 -1.87
N LEU A 34 -1.79 -4.50 -0.83
CA LEU A 34 -0.68 -3.67 -0.37
C LEU A 34 0.50 -4.50 0.16
N PHE A 35 0.25 -5.73 0.62
CA PHE A 35 1.31 -6.66 1.05
C PHE A 35 2.43 -6.82 0.00
N ASN A 36 2.09 -6.69 -1.28
CA ASN A 36 3.03 -6.81 -2.39
C ASN A 36 4.07 -5.68 -2.45
N VAL A 37 3.86 -4.54 -1.78
CA VAL A 37 4.82 -3.42 -1.74
C VAL A 37 6.12 -3.86 -1.07
N TRP A 38 6.03 -4.45 0.13
CA TRP A 38 7.20 -4.81 0.92
C TRP A 38 7.50 -6.31 0.95
N SER A 39 6.59 -7.20 0.51
CA SER A 39 6.93 -8.61 0.34
C SER A 39 8.09 -8.81 -0.65
N ARG A 40 8.21 -7.90 -1.64
CA ARG A 40 9.34 -7.85 -2.58
C ARG A 40 10.66 -7.50 -1.90
N LEU A 41 10.65 -6.80 -0.76
CA LEU A 41 11.86 -6.49 -0.01
C LEU A 41 12.51 -7.70 0.64
N ARG A 42 11.76 -8.79 0.85
CA ARG A 42 12.34 -10.07 1.28
C ARG A 42 13.32 -10.65 0.25
N MET A 43 13.20 -10.24 -1.02
CA MET A 43 14.18 -10.61 -2.06
C MET A 43 15.46 -9.76 -1.99
N PHE A 44 15.46 -8.65 -1.25
CA PHE A 44 16.59 -7.73 -1.08
C PHE A 44 17.37 -7.98 0.23
N THR A 45 17.17 -9.11 0.90
CA THR A 45 18.03 -9.54 2.03
C THR A 45 19.40 -10.06 1.59
N TYR A 46 19.62 -10.13 0.27
CA TYR A 46 20.91 -10.47 -0.33
C TYR A 46 21.70 -9.18 -0.67
N PRO A 47 22.95 -9.02 -0.18
CA PRO A 47 23.73 -7.79 -0.36
C PRO A 47 23.82 -7.29 -1.81
N GLU A 48 23.94 -8.19 -2.78
CA GLU A 48 24.07 -7.84 -4.19
C GLU A 48 22.81 -7.17 -4.77
N LYS A 49 21.66 -7.38 -4.15
CA LYS A 49 20.39 -6.78 -4.59
C LYS A 49 20.05 -5.51 -3.82
N ILE A 50 20.64 -5.30 -2.63
CA ILE A 50 20.42 -4.09 -1.81
C ILE A 50 20.81 -2.82 -2.58
N GLN A 51 21.89 -2.87 -3.35
CA GLN A 51 22.34 -1.73 -4.17
C GLN A 51 21.30 -1.27 -5.20
N THR A 52 20.38 -2.17 -5.61
CA THR A 52 19.33 -1.88 -6.59
C THR A 52 18.05 -1.33 -5.99
N LEU A 53 17.98 -1.18 -4.66
CA LEU A 53 16.79 -0.68 -3.98
C LEU A 53 16.35 0.67 -4.56
N GLN A 54 15.06 0.77 -4.83
CA GLN A 54 14.41 2.02 -5.24
C GLN A 54 13.50 2.49 -4.10
N PRO A 55 13.24 3.81 -4.01
CA PRO A 55 12.22 4.33 -3.11
C PRO A 55 10.90 3.59 -3.31
N LEU A 56 10.22 3.31 -2.21
CA LEU A 56 8.91 2.69 -2.24
C LEU A 56 7.84 3.76 -2.42
N PRO A 57 6.76 3.47 -3.16
CA PRO A 57 5.67 4.39 -3.33
C PRO A 57 4.78 4.47 -2.07
N HIS A 58 4.18 5.64 -1.85
CA HIS A 58 3.10 5.84 -0.87
C HIS A 58 1.82 5.08 -1.25
N TYR A 59 0.86 5.00 -0.34
CA TYR A 59 -0.31 4.11 -0.43
C TYR A 59 -1.08 4.26 -1.74
N ARG A 60 -1.47 5.50 -2.08
CA ARG A 60 -2.20 5.80 -3.32
C ARG A 60 -1.32 5.63 -4.55
N GLN A 61 -0.07 6.06 -4.46
CA GLN A 61 0.90 6.00 -5.55
C GLN A 61 1.17 4.55 -5.97
N TYR A 62 1.30 3.63 -5.00
CA TYR A 62 1.47 2.21 -5.28
C TYR A 62 0.38 1.67 -6.20
N MET A 63 -0.89 1.99 -5.92
CA MET A 63 -2.00 1.53 -6.75
C MET A 63 -2.01 2.22 -8.12
N ALA A 64 -1.65 3.50 -8.19
CA ALA A 64 -1.57 4.22 -9.45
C ALA A 64 -0.46 3.69 -10.38
N GLU A 65 0.65 3.22 -9.79
CA GLU A 65 1.83 2.75 -10.52
C GLU A 65 1.84 1.24 -10.75
N ALA A 66 1.05 0.47 -10.00
CA ALA A 66 0.98 -0.98 -10.12
C ALA A 66 0.62 -1.38 -11.56
N LYS A 67 1.46 -2.21 -12.17
CA LYS A 67 1.24 -2.73 -13.53
C LYS A 67 0.84 -4.21 -13.49
N SER A 68 0.00 -4.61 -14.44
CA SER A 68 -0.24 -6.01 -14.76
C SER A 68 0.99 -6.62 -15.46
N SER A 69 1.02 -7.94 -15.64
CA SER A 69 2.09 -8.62 -16.38
C SER A 69 2.21 -8.14 -17.84
N GLY A 70 1.18 -7.50 -18.39
CA GLY A 70 1.18 -6.90 -19.74
C GLY A 70 1.65 -5.44 -19.78
N GLY A 71 2.05 -4.84 -18.64
CA GLY A 71 2.53 -3.45 -18.56
C GLY A 71 1.42 -2.40 -18.46
N GLU A 72 0.15 -2.81 -18.47
CA GLU A 72 -1.01 -1.92 -18.31
C GLU A 72 -1.23 -1.56 -16.83
N SER A 73 -1.93 -0.44 -16.57
CA SER A 73 -2.32 -0.11 -15.19
C SER A 73 -3.14 -1.23 -14.60
N ARG A 74 -2.73 -1.74 -13.43
CA ARG A 74 -3.42 -2.83 -12.73
C ARG A 74 -4.77 -2.37 -12.19
N TYR A 75 -4.86 -1.11 -11.75
CA TYR A 75 -6.07 -0.53 -11.16
C TYR A 75 -6.51 0.69 -11.97
N PRO A 76 -7.77 0.74 -12.44
CA PRO A 76 -8.38 1.96 -12.96
C PRO A 76 -8.51 3.04 -11.87
N GLN A 77 -8.50 4.32 -12.24
CA GLN A 77 -8.60 5.42 -11.27
C GLN A 77 -9.84 5.33 -10.37
N ALA A 78 -10.98 4.91 -10.93
CA ALA A 78 -12.22 4.72 -10.18
C ALA A 78 -12.09 3.66 -9.07
N GLU A 79 -11.32 2.60 -9.33
CA GLU A 79 -11.03 1.54 -8.34
C GLU A 79 -10.14 2.08 -7.24
N ILE A 80 -9.09 2.84 -7.59
CA ILE A 80 -8.20 3.50 -6.62
C ILE A 80 -9.00 4.42 -5.70
N ASP A 81 -9.86 5.27 -6.27
CA ASP A 81 -10.68 6.19 -5.47
C ASP A 81 -11.67 5.45 -4.56
N TYR A 82 -12.19 4.29 -5.00
CA TYR A 82 -13.04 3.46 -4.16
C TYR A 82 -12.25 2.78 -3.03
N VAL A 83 -11.06 2.27 -3.31
CA VAL A 83 -10.14 1.74 -2.28
C VAL A 83 -9.82 2.83 -1.26
N MET A 84 -9.43 4.03 -1.70
CA MET A 84 -9.12 5.15 -0.79
C MET A 84 -10.30 5.54 0.10
N ARG A 85 -11.53 5.39 -0.38
CA ARG A 85 -12.75 5.64 0.41
C ARG A 85 -12.98 4.59 1.50
N LEU A 86 -12.62 3.34 1.24
CA LEU A 86 -12.79 2.25 2.20
C LEU A 86 -11.63 2.14 3.19
N SER A 87 -10.44 2.60 2.79
CA SER A 87 -9.27 2.60 3.65
C SER A 87 -9.42 3.55 4.84
N ASP A 88 -8.94 3.10 6.00
CA ASP A 88 -8.87 3.92 7.19
C ASP A 88 -7.80 5.01 7.03
N PRO A 89 -8.15 6.30 7.15
CA PRO A 89 -7.21 7.39 6.86
C PRO A 89 -6.03 7.43 7.84
N ILE A 90 -6.21 7.02 9.10
CA ILE A 90 -5.12 6.94 10.08
C ILE A 90 -4.11 5.87 9.66
N SER A 91 -4.60 4.70 9.24
CA SER A 91 -3.76 3.61 8.75
C SER A 91 -3.02 3.97 7.46
N VAL A 92 -3.65 4.74 6.57
CA VAL A 92 -2.99 5.28 5.37
C VAL A 92 -1.86 6.24 5.76
N ALA A 93 -2.11 7.16 6.69
CA ALA A 93 -1.08 8.09 7.16
C ALA A 93 0.11 7.38 7.81
N HIS A 94 -0.15 6.38 8.67
CA HIS A 94 0.91 5.54 9.25
C HIS A 94 1.68 4.76 8.20
N PHE A 95 1.01 4.30 7.14
CA PHE A 95 1.67 3.64 6.03
C PHE A 95 2.63 4.58 5.32
N ASP A 96 2.16 5.76 4.92
CA ASP A 96 2.97 6.75 4.20
C ASP A 96 4.15 7.23 5.05
N GLN A 97 3.95 7.43 6.35
CA GLN A 97 5.04 7.76 7.28
C GLN A 97 6.11 6.65 7.34
N LEU A 98 5.71 5.38 7.39
CA LEU A 98 6.66 4.27 7.42
C LEU A 98 7.49 4.22 6.12
N ILE A 99 6.86 4.54 4.99
CA ILE A 99 7.53 4.64 3.68
C ILE A 99 8.51 5.82 3.65
N ASP A 100 8.15 6.98 4.18
CA ASP A 100 9.05 8.14 4.29
C ASP A 100 10.28 7.84 5.15
N GLU A 101 10.07 7.17 6.28
CA GLU A 101 11.16 6.73 7.16
C GLU A 101 12.12 5.76 6.46
N PHE A 102 11.61 4.86 5.62
CA PHE A 102 12.44 3.94 4.84
C PHE A 102 13.17 4.64 3.69
N ASN A 103 12.45 5.43 2.91
CA ASN A 103 12.98 6.14 1.75
C ASN A 103 14.05 7.15 2.16
N SER A 104 13.92 7.81 3.30
CA SER A 104 14.96 8.71 3.84
C SER A 104 16.26 8.00 4.23
N LYS A 105 16.21 6.69 4.48
CA LYS A 105 17.37 5.87 4.88
C LYS A 105 17.93 5.03 3.74
N ILE A 106 17.31 5.06 2.55
CA ILE A 106 17.62 4.12 1.47
C ILE A 106 19.08 4.17 1.02
N GLU A 107 19.68 5.36 0.93
CA GLU A 107 21.08 5.52 0.54
C GLU A 107 22.04 5.01 1.63
N GLY A 108 21.70 5.20 2.91
CA GLY A 108 22.43 4.60 4.02
C GLY A 108 22.37 3.07 3.98
N ILE A 109 21.18 2.51 3.78
CA ILE A 109 20.95 1.06 3.65
C ILE A 109 21.80 0.49 2.51
N LYS A 110 21.86 1.18 1.36
CA LYS A 110 22.72 0.80 0.24
C LYS A 110 24.20 0.82 0.62
N GLN A 111 24.69 1.92 1.18
CA GLN A 111 26.12 2.08 1.47
C GLN A 111 26.71 0.98 2.35
N ILE A 112 25.94 0.50 3.34
CA ILE A 112 26.42 -0.51 4.30
C ILE A 112 25.78 -1.89 4.12
N ASN A 113 24.99 -2.11 3.06
CA ASN A 113 24.21 -3.33 2.85
C ASN A 113 23.37 -3.72 4.08
N ASP A 114 22.59 -2.78 4.61
CA ASP A 114 21.85 -2.94 5.87
C ASP A 114 20.64 -3.89 5.76
N VAL A 115 20.91 -5.20 5.77
CA VAL A 115 19.88 -6.24 5.79
C VAL A 115 18.97 -6.11 7.03
N ALA A 116 19.54 -5.71 8.17
CA ALA A 116 18.80 -5.60 9.42
C ALA A 116 17.79 -4.44 9.38
N GLY A 117 18.15 -3.31 8.79
CA GLY A 117 17.27 -2.17 8.55
C GLY A 117 16.10 -2.53 7.64
N ILE A 118 16.35 -3.30 6.57
CA ILE A 118 15.29 -3.81 5.67
C ILE A 118 14.33 -4.74 6.44
N GLN A 119 14.87 -5.67 7.23
CA GLN A 119 14.04 -6.60 8.01
C GLN A 119 13.18 -5.86 9.05
N THR A 120 13.77 -4.87 9.74
CA THR A 120 13.05 -4.02 10.71
C THR A 120 11.89 -3.28 10.06
N PHE A 121 12.08 -2.73 8.86
CA PHE A 121 11.00 -2.11 8.09
C PHE A 121 9.88 -3.11 7.75
N ILE A 122 10.24 -4.30 7.23
CA ILE A 122 9.27 -5.34 6.86
C ILE A 122 8.42 -5.76 8.07
N ASP A 123 9.03 -5.92 9.24
CA ASP A 123 8.32 -6.33 10.46
C ASP A 123 7.34 -5.25 10.96
N ARG A 124 7.74 -3.98 10.89
CA ARG A 124 6.85 -2.84 11.18
C ARG A 124 5.70 -2.75 10.18
N ALA A 125 5.97 -2.95 8.89
CA ALA A 125 4.94 -2.93 7.84
C ALA A 125 3.93 -4.07 7.99
N ASN A 126 4.39 -5.28 8.33
CA ASN A 126 3.51 -6.41 8.61
C ASN A 126 2.63 -6.17 9.84
N THR A 127 3.17 -5.52 10.87
CA THR A 127 2.41 -5.16 12.08
C THR A 127 1.25 -4.24 11.74
N LEU A 128 1.47 -3.26 10.84
CA LEU A 128 0.44 -2.31 10.41
C LEU A 128 -0.73 -3.00 9.68
N VAL A 129 -0.46 -4.07 8.91
CA VAL A 129 -1.48 -4.76 8.10
C VAL A 129 -2.15 -5.94 8.80
N TYR A 130 -1.37 -6.74 9.52
CA TYR A 130 -1.83 -8.05 10.01
C TYR A 130 -2.04 -8.11 11.51
N LYS A 131 -1.43 -7.22 12.29
CA LYS A 131 -1.72 -7.19 13.72
C LYS A 131 -3.06 -6.49 13.88
N LYS A 132 -4.09 -7.26 14.28
CA LYS A 132 -5.30 -6.67 14.86
C LYS A 132 -4.80 -5.66 15.89
N SER A 133 -5.19 -4.40 15.76
CA SER A 133 -5.01 -3.47 16.86
C SER A 133 -5.73 -4.10 18.06
N ASP A 134 -4.97 -4.55 19.06
CA ASP A 134 -5.43 -4.98 20.37
C ASP A 134 -6.01 -3.76 21.11
N ALA A 135 -7.04 -3.15 20.52
CA ALA A 135 -7.82 -2.04 21.07
C ALA A 135 -9.21 -2.53 21.49
N GLU A 136 -9.27 -3.77 21.99
CA GLU A 136 -10.33 -4.29 22.86
C GLU A 136 -9.74 -4.78 24.19
N GLU A 137 -8.71 -4.09 24.71
CA GLU A 137 -8.31 -4.27 26.10
C GLU A 137 -8.38 -2.92 26.85
N CYS A 138 -9.11 -2.94 27.96
CA CYS A 138 -9.32 -1.89 28.96
C CYS A 138 -10.43 -0.85 28.67
N VAL A 139 -11.69 -1.30 28.83
CA VAL A 139 -12.66 -0.51 29.62
C VAL A 139 -12.80 -1.23 30.96
N GLU A 140 -12.09 -0.72 31.97
CA GLU A 140 -12.42 -0.96 33.38
C GLU A 140 -13.76 -0.30 33.74
#